data_AF-A0A179B207-F1
#
_entry.id   AF-A0A179B207-F1
#
_cell.length_a   1.000
_cell.length_b   1.000
_cell.length_c   1.000
_cell.angle_alpha   90.00
_cell.angle_beta   90.00
_cell.angle_gamma   90.00
#
_symmetry.space_group_name_H-M   'P 1'
#
loop_
_entity.id
_entity.type
_entity.pdbx_description
1 polymer ?
#
loop_
_entity_poly.entity_id
_entity_poly.type
_entity_poly.pdbx_seq_one_letter_code
_entity_poly.pdbx_strand_id
1 'polypeptide(L)'
;MIARDRTCRYPGCNDTIAHGQIHHALPWQAGGRTTLANAVLLCWHHHAMVHREAIAISHHDGGFVFTSPDGTVIGVRRHGM
;
A
#
# COMPACT_ATOMS: atom_id res chain seq x y z
N MET A 1 3.29 11.66 -0.01
CA MET A 1 2.79 12.77 0.83
C MET A 1 2.15 12.15 2.05
N ILE A 2 2.74 12.36 3.22
CA ILE A 2 2.21 11.94 4.54
C ILE A 2 0.82 12.56 4.83
N ALA A 3 0.37 13.55 4.04
CA ALA A 3 -0.84 14.31 4.29
C ALA A 3 -2.18 13.62 3.93
N ARG A 4 -2.20 12.39 3.38
CA ARG A 4 -3.46 11.68 3.03
C ARG A 4 -3.76 10.51 3.95
N ASP A 5 -2.75 9.72 4.31
CA ASP A 5 -2.91 8.52 5.14
C ASP A 5 -2.31 8.76 6.52
N ARG A 6 -3.12 8.68 7.58
CA ARG A 6 -2.66 8.86 8.98
C ARG A 6 -2.14 7.56 9.60
N THR A 7 -2.50 6.43 9.00
CA THR A 7 -2.21 5.08 9.48
C THR A 7 -1.80 4.18 8.32
N CYS A 8 -1.18 3.05 8.63
CA CYS A 8 -0.85 2.02 7.66
C CYS A 8 -2.08 1.62 6.83
N ARG A 9 -1.88 1.44 5.52
CA ARG A 9 -2.95 1.10 4.57
C ARG A 9 -3.13 -0.41 4.36
N TYR A 10 -2.27 -1.22 4.95
CA TYR A 10 -2.45 -2.67 4.96
C TYR A 10 -3.79 -3.03 5.63
N PRO A 11 -4.57 -3.99 5.07
CA PRO A 11 -5.87 -4.36 5.62
C PRO A 11 -5.77 -4.77 7.09
N GLY A 12 -6.59 -4.16 7.94
CA GLY A 12 -6.60 -4.45 9.39
C GLY A 12 -5.50 -3.77 10.21
N CYS A 13 -4.57 -3.02 9.60
CA CYS A 13 -3.57 -2.28 10.35
C CYS A 13 -4.05 -0.86 10.69
N ASN A 14 -3.91 -0.46 11.96
CA ASN A 14 -4.22 0.88 12.45
C ASN A 14 -2.98 1.58 13.06
N ASP A 15 -1.79 1.06 12.78
CA ASP A 15 -0.54 1.60 13.33
C ASP A 15 -0.30 3.03 12.83
N THR A 16 -0.01 3.93 13.77
CA THR A 16 0.24 5.35 13.49
C THR A 16 1.66 5.53 12.96
N ILE A 17 1.74 6.25 11.85
CA ILE A 17 2.93 6.34 10.99
C ILE A 17 3.92 7.37 11.58
N ALA A 18 4.42 7.13 12.80
CA ALA A 18 5.53 7.91 13.35
C ALA A 18 6.83 7.70 12.53
N HIS A 19 6.95 6.52 11.88
CA HIS A 19 8.10 6.13 11.03
C HIS A 19 7.67 5.42 9.73
N GLY A 20 6.43 5.62 9.29
CA GLY A 20 5.91 4.91 8.11
C GLY A 20 6.55 5.41 6.82
N GLN A 21 6.79 4.45 5.92
CA GLN A 21 7.50 4.66 4.68
C GLN A 21 6.52 4.71 3.52
N ILE A 22 6.80 5.59 2.55
CA ILE A 22 6.05 5.62 1.30
C ILE A 22 6.52 4.45 0.46
N HIS A 23 5.61 3.50 0.24
CA HIS A 23 5.83 2.40 -0.68
C HIS A 23 5.22 2.75 -2.04
N HIS A 24 5.91 2.39 -3.12
CA HIS A 24 5.36 2.55 -4.46
C HIS A 24 4.46 1.33 -4.74
N ALA A 25 3.16 1.54 -4.88
CA ALA A 25 2.19 0.46 -5.12
C ALA A 25 2.45 -0.23 -6.47
N LEU A 26 2.86 0.52 -7.49
CA LEU A 26 3.27 -0.03 -8.79
C LEU A 26 4.80 -0.09 -8.90
N PRO A 27 5.38 -1.25 -9.26
CA PRO A 27 6.78 -1.32 -9.64
C PRO A 27 7.05 -0.43 -10.85
N TRP A 28 8.16 0.31 -10.83
CA TRP A 28 8.55 1.22 -11.91
C TRP A 28 8.59 0.52 -13.28
N GLN A 29 8.91 -0.78 -13.30
CA GLN A 29 8.96 -1.64 -14.49
C GLN A 29 7.60 -1.87 -15.17
N ALA A 30 6.48 -1.67 -14.48
CA ALA A 30 5.13 -1.85 -15.03
C ALA A 30 4.54 -0.55 -15.61
N GLY A 31 5.34 0.50 -15.80
CA GLY A 31 4.87 1.80 -16.32
C GLY A 31 4.17 2.67 -15.27
N GLY A 32 4.30 2.33 -14.00
CA GLY A 32 3.79 3.14 -12.89
C GLY A 32 4.50 4.48 -12.84
N ARG A 33 3.90 5.54 -13.39
CA ARG A 33 4.38 6.91 -13.17
C ARG A 33 4.45 7.16 -11.66
N THR A 34 5.52 7.80 -11.20
CA THR A 34 5.70 8.26 -9.82
C THR A 34 4.72 9.41 -9.52
N THR A 35 3.42 9.13 -9.56
CA THR A 35 2.37 10.05 -9.14
C THR A 35 2.09 9.80 -7.68
N LEU A 36 1.68 10.85 -6.97
CA LEU A 36 1.25 10.77 -5.58
C LEU A 36 0.13 9.75 -5.34
N ALA A 37 -0.61 9.39 -6.40
CA ALA A 37 -1.59 8.32 -6.39
C ALA A 37 -0.91 6.97 -6.11
N ASN A 38 0.19 6.64 -6.79
CA ASN A 38 0.89 5.36 -6.64
C ASN A 38 1.68 5.20 -5.33
N ALA A 39 1.54 6.13 -4.39
CA ALA A 39 2.19 6.06 -3.09
C ALA A 39 1.22 5.48 -2.05
N VAL A 40 1.48 4.26 -1.58
CA VAL A 40 0.76 3.64 -0.46
C VAL A 40 1.57 3.79 0.81
N LEU A 41 0.92 4.22 1.89
CA LEU A 41 1.58 4.38 3.19
C LEU A 41 1.55 3.07 3.98
N LEU A 42 2.72 2.51 4.28
CA LEU A 42 2.86 1.29 5.06
C LEU A 42 3.73 1.54 6.30
N CYS A 43 3.40 0.88 7.42
CA CYS A 43 4.31 0.81 8.55
C CYS A 43 5.53 -0.04 8.19
N TRP A 44 6.63 0.09 8.92
CA TRP A 44 7.88 -0.61 8.60
C TRP A 44 7.72 -2.13 8.50
N HIS A 45 6.91 -2.71 9.40
CA HIS A 45 6.59 -4.14 9.39
C HIS A 45 5.90 -4.56 8.08
N HIS A 46 4.80 -3.88 7.71
CA HIS A 46 4.08 -4.22 6.48
C HIS A 46 4.83 -3.82 5.22
N HIS A 47 5.69 -2.80 5.28
CA HIS A 47 6.57 -2.45 4.18
C HIS A 47 7.55 -3.59 3.88
N ALA A 48 8.19 -4.15 4.92
CA ALA A 48 9.08 -5.31 4.74
C ALA A 48 8.31 -6.57 4.32
N MET A 49 7.11 -6.77 4.86
CA MET A 49 6.25 -7.91 4.53
C MET A 49 5.84 -7.92 3.06
N VAL A 50 5.37 -6.80 2.50
CA VAL A 50 4.94 -6.77 1.09
C VAL A 50 6.08 -7.10 0.12
N HIS A 51 7.31 -6.68 0.45
CA HIS A 51 8.49 -7.07 -0.33
C HIS A 51 8.84 -8.56 -0.15
N ARG A 52 8.84 -9.04 1.10
CA ARG A 52 9.20 -10.44 1.41
C ARG A 52 8.22 -11.43 0.79
N GLU A 53 6.94 -11.13 0.87
CA GLU A 53 5.85 -12.01 0.43
C GLU A 53 5.41 -11.71 -1.00
N ALA A 54 6.11 -10.81 -1.71
CA ALA A 54 5.79 -10.39 -3.08
C ALA A 54 4.32 -9.99 -3.27
N ILE A 55 3.74 -9.33 -2.26
CA ILE A 55 2.36 -8.87 -2.27
C ILE A 55 2.23 -7.73 -3.28
N ALA A 56 1.37 -7.92 -4.27
CA ALA A 56 1.02 -6.89 -5.23
C ALA A 56 0.04 -5.89 -4.61
N ILE A 57 0.23 -4.61 -4.91
CA ILE A 57 -0.64 -3.53 -4.42
C ILE A 57 -1.16 -2.77 -5.63
N SER A 58 -2.47 -2.73 -5.80
CA SER A 58 -3.11 -2.04 -6.92
C SER A 58 -4.13 -1.03 -6.43
N HIS A 59 -4.36 0.02 -7.22
CA HIS A 59 -5.44 0.95 -6.96
C HIS A 59 -6.79 0.27 -7.15
N HIS A 60 -7.70 0.48 -6.21
CA HIS A 60 -9.06 -0.03 -6.29
C HIS A 60 -10.04 0.95 -5.64
N ASP A 61 -10.93 1.53 -6.45
CA ASP A 61 -12.14 2.25 -6.01
C ASP A 61 -11.87 3.31 -4.91
N GLY A 62 -10.92 4.21 -5.17
CA GLY A 62 -10.50 5.23 -4.21
C GLY A 62 -9.66 4.68 -3.05
N GLY A 63 -9.01 3.53 -3.21
CA GLY A 63 -8.12 2.91 -2.21
C GLY A 63 -7.09 1.97 -2.82
N PHE A 64 -6.64 1.01 -2.02
CA PHE A 64 -5.69 -0.03 -2.43
C PHE A 64 -6.23 -1.42 -2.18
N VAL A 65 -6.00 -2.33 -3.11
CA VAL A 65 -6.17 -3.78 -2.93
C VAL A 65 -4.79 -4.42 -2.81
N PHE A 66 -4.68 -5.37 -1.87
CA PHE A 66 -3.49 -6.17 -1.64
C PHE A 66 -3.76 -7.59 -2.11
N THR A 67 -2.89 -8.10 -2.95
CA THR A 67 -3.03 -9.42 -3.57
C THR A 67 -1.76 -10.22 -3.36
N SER A 68 -1.89 -11.41 -2.81
CA SER A 68 -0.78 -12.36 -2.66
C SER A 68 -0.29 -12.86 -4.03
N PRO A 69 0.93 -13.42 -4.12
CA PRO A 69 1.48 -13.93 -5.38
C PRO A 69 0.67 -15.07 -6.01
N ASP A 70 -0.09 -15.80 -5.20
CA ASP A 70 -1.01 -16.86 -5.61
C ASP A 70 -2.33 -16.32 -6.22
N GLY A 71 -2.50 -14.99 -6.26
CA GLY A 71 -3.70 -14.33 -6.74
C GLY A 71 -4.78 -14.12 -5.66
N THR A 72 -4.55 -14.57 -4.43
CA THR A 72 -5.50 -14.41 -3.33
C THR A 72 -5.58 -12.93 -2.91
N VAL A 73 -6.79 -12.39 -2.84
CA VAL A 73 -7.02 -11.03 -2.33
C VAL A 73 -6.92 -11.03 -0.81
N ILE A 74 -5.89 -10.38 -0.29
CA ILE A 74 -5.66 -10.21 1.16
C ILE A 74 -6.67 -9.22 1.74
N GLY A 75 -6.99 -8.16 1.00
CA GLY A 75 -8.01 -7.20 1.38
C GLY A 75 -7.92 -5.86 0.67
N VAL A 76 -8.95 -5.04 0.88
CA VAL A 76 -9.08 -3.71 0.29
C VAL A 76 -9.14 -2.63 1.38
N ARG A 77 -8.41 -1.54 1.20
CA ARG A 77 -8.43 -0.37 2.08
C ARG A 77 -8.75 0.90 1.28
N ARG A 78 -9.99 1.37 1.39
CA ARG A 78 -10.50 2.61 0.77
C ARG A 78 -9.93 3.85 1.46
N HIS A 79 -9.43 4.84 0.73
CA HIS A 79 -9.07 6.13 1.32
C HIS A 79 -10.34 6.68 1.99
N GLY A 80 -10.21 7.10 3.25
CA GLY A 80 -11.33 7.76 3.92
C GLY A 80 -11.74 8.96 3.06
N MET A 81 -13.04 9.04 2.77
CA MET A 81 -13.64 10.14 2.02
C MET A 81 -13.25 11.49 2.63
#